data_AF-A0A417EWK5-F1
#
_entry.id   AF-A0A417EWK5-F1
#
_cell.length_a   1.000
_cell.length_b   1.000
_cell.length_c   1.000
_cell.angle_alpha   90.00
_cell.angle_beta   90.00
_cell.angle_gamma   90.00
#
_symmetry.space_group_name_H-M   'P 1'
#
loop_
_entity.id
_entity.type
_entity.pdbx_description
1 polymer ?
#
loop_
_entity_poly.entity_id
_entity_poly.type
_entity_poly.pdbx_seq_one_letter_code
_entity_poly.pdbx_strand_id
1 'polypeptide(L)'
;MVKHILDAIRNFFSKSSKQNSIQVDTIKNGNIYQDSNIKIENPAVAINHIKDSPDDLKITLDSISSVLLKQSEVLPQGYQAVVNMRNGKADIHSEPVNEEAKTRFPQHIKGQAKVQMPAGMSFQELLRRARISQVPINIEMIDMQKMIGDIIDPYQDQFQKEWRKSTFKIAPEELPVGMKAVIVIDGSPYQYDTIMRMQPVDPDANIVKISNVEYASDFVLELTYHMDTHVTDFTYKFIGKSWKSIHKFLNFMKVAVPKNVLRVHLTEVNQDLFYTELNCVVFAEDYDSIDYNIEVAKRLLMIENQFGLQFPTDQELSNEDIELIWFLSNSIMKISEGFTWENFSMKANLHLVSSESLDSDACLKFKEIASMTILGIKVENLNVWVELESARIANLTEVEAAINTNNTEQIQIMLMPGERGNHGTRIVEI
;
A
#
# COMPACT_ATOMS: atom_id res chain seq x y z
N MET A 1 -13.13 11.45 -3.58
CA MET A 1 -11.67 11.72 -3.48
C MET A 1 -10.93 10.84 -4.49
N VAL A 2 -11.18 11.06 -5.79
CA VAL A 2 -10.82 10.14 -6.91
C VAL A 2 -10.20 10.95 -8.07
N LYS A 3 -9.30 11.90 -7.77
CA LYS A 3 -8.82 12.86 -8.78
C LYS A 3 -7.32 13.15 -8.79
N HIS A 4 -6.49 12.31 -8.18
CA HIS A 4 -5.04 12.60 -8.07
C HIS A 4 -4.08 11.45 -8.42
N ILE A 5 -4.52 10.43 -9.18
CA ILE A 5 -3.65 9.27 -9.53
C ILE A 5 -3.41 9.14 -11.06
N LEU A 6 -3.94 10.05 -11.89
CA LEU A 6 -3.97 9.89 -13.35
C LEU A 6 -3.04 10.83 -14.16
N ASP A 7 -1.93 11.31 -13.60
CA ASP A 7 -1.01 12.24 -14.32
C ASP A 7 0.41 11.70 -14.58
N ALA A 8 0.74 10.45 -14.23
CA ALA A 8 2.14 9.99 -14.22
C ALA A 8 2.55 9.05 -15.37
N ILE A 9 1.74 8.86 -16.41
CA ILE A 9 2.06 7.91 -17.49
C ILE A 9 1.72 8.53 -18.86
N ARG A 10 2.56 9.44 -19.36
CA ARG A 10 2.57 9.77 -20.79
C ARG A 10 3.97 10.16 -21.26
N ASN A 11 4.47 9.28 -22.13
CA ASN A 11 5.41 9.54 -23.22
C ASN A 11 6.89 9.16 -22.97
N PHE A 12 7.07 7.84 -22.95
CA PHE A 12 8.29 7.11 -23.29
C PHE A 12 8.18 6.66 -24.77
N PHE A 13 9.28 6.78 -25.54
CA PHE A 13 9.52 6.36 -26.96
C PHE A 13 8.99 7.33 -28.06
N SER A 14 9.68 7.65 -29.17
CA SER A 14 10.63 6.87 -29.98
C SER A 14 11.45 7.70 -31.03
N LYS A 15 12.74 7.32 -31.18
CA LYS A 15 13.60 7.07 -32.38
C LYS A 15 13.67 7.98 -33.64
N SER A 16 14.95 8.24 -33.99
CA SER A 16 15.62 8.22 -35.33
C SER A 16 15.44 9.46 -36.24
N SER A 17 16.41 9.96 -37.03
CA SER A 17 17.60 9.38 -37.68
C SER A 17 18.59 10.47 -38.21
N LYS A 18 19.82 10.01 -38.53
CA LYS A 18 20.96 10.57 -39.34
C LYS A 18 20.60 11.57 -40.47
N GLN A 19 21.48 12.37 -41.11
CA GLN A 19 22.91 12.79 -41.08
C GLN A 19 23.04 13.75 -42.29
N ASN A 20 23.87 14.82 -42.27
CA ASN A 20 24.62 15.31 -43.45
C ASN A 20 25.61 16.44 -43.10
N SER A 21 26.77 16.35 -43.75
CA SER A 21 27.99 17.16 -43.60
C SER A 21 28.01 18.41 -44.46
N ILE A 22 28.78 19.43 -44.08
CA ILE A 22 29.54 20.27 -45.02
C ILE A 22 30.94 20.57 -44.45
N GLN A 23 31.96 20.32 -45.27
CA GLN A 23 33.36 20.67 -45.10
C GLN A 23 33.59 22.08 -45.69
N VAL A 24 34.43 22.93 -45.06
CA VAL A 24 35.18 23.97 -45.78
C VAL A 24 36.59 24.14 -45.19
N ASP A 25 37.52 24.04 -46.14
CA ASP A 25 38.97 24.25 -46.24
C ASP A 25 39.71 25.30 -45.38
N THR A 26 40.81 24.81 -44.78
CA THR A 26 42.24 25.24 -44.83
C THR A 26 42.74 26.70 -44.62
N ILE A 27 43.68 26.80 -43.64
CA ILE A 27 44.92 27.62 -43.47
C ILE A 27 44.82 29.15 -43.18
N LYS A 28 45.37 29.62 -42.03
CA LYS A 28 46.67 30.35 -41.94
C LYS A 28 47.04 30.84 -40.53
N ASN A 29 48.33 30.66 -40.23
CA ASN A 29 49.11 31.11 -39.08
C ASN A 29 48.64 32.40 -38.40
N GLY A 30 48.64 32.33 -37.07
CA GLY A 30 48.87 33.45 -36.17
C GLY A 30 48.94 32.89 -34.76
N ASN A 31 50.06 33.07 -34.05
CA ASN A 31 50.11 32.77 -32.62
C ASN A 31 49.01 33.58 -31.93
N ILE A 32 48.04 32.91 -31.32
CA ILE A 32 47.06 33.52 -30.43
C ILE A 32 47.21 32.81 -29.09
N TYR A 33 47.36 33.62 -28.06
CA TYR A 33 47.45 33.24 -26.66
C TYR A 33 46.35 32.22 -26.34
N GLN A 34 46.64 31.30 -25.42
CA GLN A 34 45.71 30.28 -24.97
C GLN A 34 44.54 30.93 -24.23
N ASP A 35 43.63 31.52 -25.01
CA ASP A 35 42.30 31.91 -24.59
C ASP A 35 41.58 30.63 -24.16
N SER A 36 40.93 30.69 -23.01
CA SER A 36 39.98 29.67 -22.57
C SER A 36 39.05 29.35 -23.74
N ASN A 37 39.13 28.15 -24.32
CA ASN A 37 38.27 27.77 -25.45
C ASN A 37 36.81 27.97 -25.01
N ILE A 38 36.12 28.96 -25.58
CA ILE A 38 34.71 29.19 -25.27
C ILE A 38 33.89 28.30 -26.20
N LYS A 39 33.32 27.24 -25.64
CA LYS A 39 32.35 26.40 -26.35
C LYS A 39 30.95 26.96 -26.07
N ILE A 40 30.28 27.43 -27.12
CA ILE A 40 28.90 27.89 -27.03
C ILE A 40 28.00 26.76 -27.55
N GLU A 41 27.05 26.31 -26.74
CA GLU A 41 26.01 25.40 -27.23
C GLU A 41 25.21 26.07 -28.37
N ASN A 42 24.82 25.29 -29.39
CA ASN A 42 24.21 25.84 -30.61
C ASN A 42 23.03 26.79 -30.25
N PRO A 43 23.10 28.09 -30.61
CA PRO A 43 22.09 29.07 -30.23
C PRO A 43 20.69 28.74 -30.76
N ALA A 44 20.56 27.85 -31.76
CA ALA A 44 19.27 27.33 -32.23
C ALA A 44 18.47 26.60 -31.12
N VAL A 45 19.12 26.05 -30.09
CA VAL A 45 18.46 25.44 -28.93
C VAL A 45 17.84 26.50 -28.01
N ALA A 46 18.47 27.68 -27.92
CA ALA A 46 17.99 28.80 -27.10
C ALA A 46 16.72 29.46 -27.68
N ILE A 47 16.60 29.47 -29.01
CA ILE A 47 15.47 30.04 -29.74
C ILE A 47 14.16 29.31 -29.40
N ASN A 48 14.19 28.02 -29.07
CA ASN A 48 13.01 27.24 -28.67
C ASN A 48 12.40 27.65 -27.31
N HIS A 49 13.09 28.46 -26.51
CA HIS A 49 12.61 28.94 -25.20
C HIS A 49 12.09 30.39 -25.22
N ILE A 50 12.16 31.07 -26.37
CA ILE A 50 11.65 32.43 -26.55
C ILE A 50 10.13 32.31 -26.74
N LYS A 51 9.34 32.76 -25.76
CA LYS A 51 7.87 32.75 -25.85
C LYS A 51 7.40 33.92 -26.73
N ASP A 52 7.61 33.88 -28.04
CA ASP A 52 7.08 34.82 -29.05
C ASP A 52 7.03 36.32 -28.63
N SER A 53 7.96 36.75 -27.78
CA SER A 53 7.98 38.09 -27.19
C SER A 53 9.30 38.76 -27.57
N PRO A 54 9.27 39.95 -28.21
CA PRO A 54 10.46 40.73 -28.53
C PRO A 54 11.33 41.02 -27.30
N ASP A 55 10.72 41.13 -26.12
CA ASP A 55 11.44 41.37 -24.86
C ASP A 55 12.28 40.15 -24.43
N ASP A 56 11.78 38.93 -24.63
CA ASP A 56 12.50 37.70 -24.30
C ASP A 56 13.71 37.50 -25.22
N LEU A 57 13.57 37.84 -26.50
CA LEU A 57 14.68 37.82 -27.46
C LEU A 57 15.76 38.84 -27.10
N LYS A 58 15.35 40.06 -26.72
CA LYS A 58 16.28 41.10 -26.26
C LYS A 58 17.05 40.66 -25.02
N ILE A 59 16.36 40.12 -24.01
CA ILE A 59 16.99 39.59 -22.79
C ILE A 59 18.01 38.48 -23.12
N THR A 60 17.67 37.61 -24.09
CA THR A 60 18.54 36.52 -24.53
C THR A 60 19.82 37.05 -25.20
N LEU A 61 19.67 37.99 -26.14
CA LEU A 61 20.81 38.61 -26.84
C LEU A 61 21.70 39.43 -25.91
N ASP A 62 21.08 40.21 -25.01
CA ASP A 62 21.80 40.99 -23.99
C ASP A 62 22.58 40.05 -23.05
N SER A 63 21.99 38.91 -22.67
CA SER A 63 22.64 37.91 -21.83
C SER A 63 23.84 37.26 -22.53
N ILE A 64 23.73 36.89 -23.81
CA ILE A 64 24.84 36.33 -24.59
C ILE A 64 25.95 37.37 -24.74
N SER A 65 25.59 38.61 -25.09
CA SER A 65 26.55 39.72 -25.22
C SER A 65 27.30 39.95 -23.92
N SER A 66 26.62 39.98 -22.77
CA SER A 66 27.25 40.15 -21.46
C SER A 66 28.24 39.04 -21.11
N VAL A 67 27.97 37.81 -21.55
CA VAL A 67 28.84 36.63 -21.36
C VAL A 67 30.09 36.71 -22.23
N LEU A 68 29.94 37.11 -23.50
CA LEU A 68 31.05 37.27 -24.44
C LEU A 68 31.97 38.43 -24.09
N LEU A 69 31.45 39.43 -23.36
CA LEU A 69 32.20 40.60 -22.90
C LEU A 69 32.95 40.39 -21.58
N LYS A 70 32.68 39.30 -20.84
CA LYS A 70 33.47 38.96 -19.64
C LYS A 70 34.88 38.55 -20.08
N GLN A 71 35.89 39.14 -19.43
CA GLN A 71 37.28 38.76 -19.67
C GLN A 71 37.47 37.25 -19.43
N SER A 72 38.23 36.59 -20.31
CA SER A 72 38.64 35.19 -20.14
C SER A 72 39.46 35.05 -18.86
N GLU A 73 38.84 34.57 -17.80
CA GLU A 73 39.55 34.20 -16.57
C GLU A 73 40.35 32.91 -16.80
N VAL A 74 41.56 32.84 -16.24
CA VAL A 74 42.53 31.77 -16.51
C VAL A 74 42.05 30.46 -15.88
N LEU A 75 41.71 29.48 -16.72
CA LEU A 75 41.37 28.12 -16.29
C LEU A 75 42.62 27.23 -16.20
N PRO A 76 42.60 26.18 -15.35
CA PRO A 76 43.66 25.18 -15.32
C PRO A 76 43.83 24.47 -16.67
N GLN A 77 45.05 23.99 -16.95
CA GLN A 77 45.35 23.29 -18.20
C GLN A 77 44.41 22.09 -18.40
N GLY A 78 43.74 22.05 -19.56
CA GLY A 78 42.78 21.01 -19.90
C GLY A 78 41.33 21.31 -19.50
N TYR A 79 41.04 22.52 -19.01
CA TYR A 79 39.68 23.04 -18.81
C TYR A 79 39.32 24.08 -19.87
N GLN A 80 38.02 24.19 -20.15
CA GLN A 80 37.45 25.16 -21.08
C GLN A 80 36.21 25.82 -20.50
N ALA A 81 35.86 27.00 -21.01
CA ALA A 81 34.66 27.71 -20.62
C ALA A 81 33.51 27.30 -21.55
N VAL A 82 32.36 26.98 -20.99
CA VAL A 82 31.20 26.52 -21.75
C VAL A 82 30.00 27.41 -21.44
N VAL A 83 29.37 27.90 -22.50
CA VAL A 83 28.18 28.74 -22.42
C VAL A 83 26.96 27.90 -22.76
N ASN A 84 26.08 27.73 -21.76
CA ASN A 84 24.81 27.04 -21.91
C ASN A 84 23.65 28.02 -21.81
N MET A 85 22.57 27.73 -22.52
CA MET A 85 21.37 28.56 -22.53
C MET A 85 20.31 27.94 -21.62
N ARG A 86 19.90 28.65 -20.57
CA ARG A 86 18.85 28.21 -19.62
C ARG A 86 17.81 29.31 -19.47
N ASN A 87 16.54 28.99 -19.76
CA ASN A 87 15.41 29.92 -19.63
C ASN A 87 15.64 31.28 -20.33
N GLY A 88 16.20 31.27 -21.54
CA GLY A 88 16.51 32.50 -22.29
C GLY A 88 17.70 33.31 -21.76
N LYS A 89 18.52 32.76 -20.85
CA LYS A 89 19.73 33.41 -20.34
C LYS A 89 20.96 32.54 -20.59
N ALA A 90 22.06 33.17 -20.97
CA ALA A 90 23.36 32.56 -21.12
C ALA A 90 24.04 32.42 -19.76
N ASP A 91 24.54 31.21 -19.47
CA ASP A 91 25.28 30.87 -18.26
C ASP A 91 26.63 30.26 -18.62
N ILE A 92 27.71 30.71 -17.97
CA ILE A 92 29.07 30.23 -18.21
C ILE A 92 29.48 29.29 -17.10
N HIS A 93 30.08 28.15 -17.45
CA HIS A 93 30.67 27.23 -16.49
C HIS A 93 31.95 26.60 -17.03
N SER A 94 32.76 26.05 -16.12
CA SER A 94 34.00 25.36 -16.45
C SER A 94 33.74 23.88 -16.72
N GLU A 95 34.30 23.32 -17.80
CA GLU A 95 34.20 21.90 -18.17
C GLU A 95 35.60 21.33 -18.48
N PRO A 96 35.95 20.11 -18.03
CA PRO A 96 37.18 19.43 -18.44
C PRO A 96 37.10 18.99 -19.92
N VAL A 97 38.18 19.21 -20.67
CA VAL A 97 38.27 18.84 -22.10
C VAL A 97 38.59 17.34 -22.27
N ASN A 98 39.15 16.70 -21.24
CA ASN A 98 39.49 15.27 -21.24
C ASN A 98 39.51 14.68 -19.82
N GLU A 99 39.58 13.35 -19.73
CA GLU A 99 39.62 12.62 -18.44
C GLU A 99 40.91 12.86 -17.63
N GLU A 100 42.02 13.19 -18.29
CA GLU A 100 43.28 13.52 -17.61
C GLU A 100 43.15 14.81 -16.79
N ALA A 101 42.54 15.85 -17.35
CA ALA A 101 42.29 17.13 -16.68
C ALA A 101 41.32 16.97 -15.51
N LYS A 102 40.28 16.14 -15.68
CA LYS A 102 39.31 15.81 -14.64
C LYS A 102 39.95 15.08 -13.45
N THR A 103 40.93 14.21 -13.72
CA THR A 103 41.66 13.47 -12.67
C THR A 103 42.68 14.38 -11.97
N ARG A 104 43.41 15.21 -12.73
CA ARG A 104 44.47 16.09 -12.21
C ARG A 104 43.92 17.28 -11.42
N PHE A 105 42.78 17.83 -11.85
CA PHE A 105 42.10 18.93 -11.18
C PHE A 105 40.61 18.59 -11.01
N PRO A 106 40.23 17.76 -10.03
CA PRO A 106 38.83 17.37 -9.84
C PRO A 106 37.97 18.58 -9.45
N GLN A 107 36.79 18.71 -10.05
CA GLN A 107 35.81 19.71 -9.63
C GLN A 107 35.16 19.30 -8.30
N HIS A 108 35.13 20.21 -7.33
CA HIS A 108 34.46 19.99 -6.05
C HIS A 108 33.93 21.31 -5.47
N ILE A 109 33.20 21.25 -4.35
CA ILE A 109 32.71 22.42 -3.64
C ILE A 109 33.45 22.52 -2.32
N LYS A 110 34.07 23.68 -2.08
CA LYS A 110 34.62 24.05 -0.78
C LYS A 110 33.65 25.00 -0.09
N GLY A 111 33.31 24.75 1.16
CA GLY A 111 32.40 25.61 1.89
C GLY A 111 32.68 25.67 3.38
N GLN A 112 32.18 26.73 4.00
CA GLN A 112 32.17 26.94 5.43
C GLN A 112 30.72 27.03 5.89
N ALA A 113 30.37 26.25 6.91
CA ALA A 113 29.04 26.22 7.48
C ALA A 113 29.08 26.55 8.97
N LYS A 114 28.00 27.13 9.46
CA LYS A 114 27.70 27.30 10.87
C LYS A 114 26.58 26.34 11.25
N VAL A 115 26.82 25.60 12.32
CA VAL A 115 25.82 24.73 12.93
C VAL A 115 25.39 25.37 14.24
N GLN A 116 24.09 25.58 14.42
CA GLN A 116 23.57 26.02 15.71
C GLN A 116 23.54 24.82 16.66
N MET A 117 24.34 24.88 17.72
CA MET A 117 24.47 23.81 18.69
C MET A 117 23.81 24.23 20.01
N PRO A 118 23.01 23.34 20.64
CA PRO A 118 22.55 23.55 22.00
C PRO A 118 23.71 23.74 22.97
N ALA A 119 23.51 24.57 24.00
CA ALA A 119 24.54 24.83 25.01
C ALA A 119 24.98 23.52 25.70
N GLY A 120 26.28 23.30 25.81
CA GLY A 120 26.86 22.11 26.44
C GLY A 120 26.88 20.84 25.58
N MET A 121 26.35 20.88 24.34
CA MET A 121 26.34 19.73 23.43
C MET A 121 27.58 19.72 22.54
N SER A 122 28.16 18.55 22.30
CA SER A 122 29.23 18.39 21.29
C SER A 122 28.61 18.16 19.90
N PHE A 123 29.38 18.44 18.84
CA PHE A 123 28.90 18.17 17.47
C PHE A 123 28.69 16.68 17.21
N GLN A 124 29.54 15.81 17.78
CA GLN A 124 29.35 14.35 17.70
C GLN A 124 28.05 13.90 18.38
N GLU A 125 27.72 14.49 19.52
CA GLU A 125 26.45 14.21 20.20
C GLU A 125 25.25 14.68 19.37
N LEU A 126 25.35 15.85 18.73
CA LEU A 126 24.31 16.33 17.82
C LEU A 126 24.10 15.36 16.64
N LEU A 127 25.17 14.85 16.03
CA LEU A 127 25.09 13.83 14.97
C LEU A 127 24.47 12.53 15.47
N ARG A 128 24.84 12.07 16.68
CA ARG A 128 24.25 10.87 17.31
C ARG A 128 22.75 11.04 17.53
N ARG A 129 22.31 12.18 18.06
CA ARG A 129 20.88 12.48 18.28
C ARG A 129 20.11 12.61 16.98
N ALA A 130 20.71 13.21 15.95
CA ALA A 130 20.14 13.26 14.60
C ALA A 130 20.00 11.85 14.00
N ARG A 131 20.98 10.97 14.20
CA ARG A 131 20.89 9.55 13.79
C ARG A 131 19.74 8.83 14.51
N ILE A 132 19.59 8.99 15.83
CA ILE A 132 18.53 8.28 16.58
C ILE A 132 17.13 8.76 16.16
N SER A 133 16.94 10.06 16.00
CA SER A 133 15.66 10.65 15.61
C SER A 133 15.38 10.60 14.10
N GLN A 134 16.41 10.32 13.30
CA GLN A 134 16.41 10.49 11.84
C GLN A 134 15.98 11.92 11.40
N VAL A 135 16.19 12.92 12.25
CA VAL A 135 15.90 14.33 11.96
C VAL A 135 17.15 15.02 11.42
N PRO A 136 17.11 15.61 10.22
CA PRO A 136 18.24 16.34 9.66
C PRO A 136 18.62 17.58 10.48
N ILE A 137 19.92 17.88 10.55
CA ILE A 137 20.44 19.09 11.21
C ILE A 137 20.48 20.22 10.20
N ASN A 138 19.77 21.31 10.48
CA ASN A 138 19.86 22.51 9.66
C ASN A 138 21.24 23.17 9.82
N ILE A 139 21.85 23.56 8.70
CA ILE A 139 23.11 24.29 8.70
C ILE A 139 22.97 25.60 7.94
N GLU A 140 23.63 26.63 8.45
CA GLU A 140 23.72 27.93 7.81
C GLU A 140 25.04 27.97 7.04
N MET A 141 24.97 28.01 5.71
CA MET A 141 26.16 28.15 4.88
C MET A 141 26.66 29.59 4.96
N ILE A 142 27.90 29.77 5.39
CA ILE A 142 28.58 31.08 5.45
C ILE A 142 29.19 31.39 4.08
N ASP A 143 29.89 30.40 3.51
CA ASP A 143 30.55 30.52 2.22
C ASP A 143 30.53 29.17 1.50
N MET A 144 30.38 29.20 0.18
CA MET A 144 30.53 28.04 -0.69
C MET A 144 31.14 28.50 -2.00
N GLN A 145 32.13 27.79 -2.49
CA GLN A 145 32.84 28.11 -3.72
C GLN A 145 33.01 26.83 -4.54
N LYS A 146 32.77 26.93 -5.84
CA LYS A 146 33.19 25.88 -6.78
C LYS A 146 34.71 25.92 -6.93
N MET A 147 35.33 24.75 -6.95
CA MET A 147 36.77 24.57 -7.06
C MET A 147 37.09 23.68 -8.27
N ILE A 148 38.25 23.90 -8.88
CA ILE A 148 38.86 23.04 -9.89
C ILE A 148 40.23 22.64 -9.36
N GLY A 149 40.31 21.45 -8.74
CA GLY A 149 41.43 21.11 -7.86
C GLY A 149 41.48 22.07 -6.66
N ASP A 150 42.62 22.72 -6.44
CA ASP A 150 42.78 23.70 -5.34
C ASP A 150 42.51 25.15 -5.77
N ILE A 151 42.16 25.38 -7.04
CA ILE A 151 41.92 26.72 -7.60
C ILE A 151 40.41 27.00 -7.58
N ILE A 152 40.02 28.23 -7.22
CA ILE A 152 38.63 28.67 -7.28
C ILE A 152 38.19 28.71 -8.75
N ASP A 153 37.05 28.09 -9.07
CA ASP A 153 36.45 28.18 -10.41
C ASP A 153 36.11 29.65 -10.69
N PRO A 154 36.58 30.28 -11.77
CA PRO A 154 36.28 31.68 -12.06
C PRO A 154 34.78 31.96 -12.23
N TYR A 155 34.01 30.97 -12.71
CA TYR A 155 32.59 31.15 -13.00
C TYR A 155 31.71 30.85 -11.77
N GLN A 156 31.74 31.75 -10.77
CA GLN A 156 31.01 31.60 -9.51
C GLN A 156 29.57 32.15 -9.55
N ASP A 157 29.27 33.16 -10.37
CA ASP A 157 28.08 34.01 -10.23
C ASP A 157 26.75 33.27 -10.05
N GLN A 158 26.47 32.28 -10.91
CA GLN A 158 25.22 31.55 -10.87
C GLN A 158 25.15 30.62 -9.66
N PHE A 159 26.22 29.87 -9.41
CA PHE A 159 26.35 29.03 -8.22
C PHE A 159 26.15 29.84 -6.94
N GLN A 160 26.79 31.02 -6.84
CA GLN A 160 26.66 31.95 -5.71
C GLN A 160 25.24 32.47 -5.51
N LYS A 161 24.46 32.63 -6.59
CA LYS A 161 23.04 33.00 -6.49
C LYS A 161 22.16 31.83 -6.05
N GLU A 162 22.45 30.64 -6.55
CA GLU A 162 21.66 29.44 -6.30
C GLU A 162 21.84 28.93 -4.87
N TRP A 163 23.07 28.75 -4.41
CA TRP A 163 23.32 28.18 -3.09
C TRP A 163 22.84 29.14 -1.98
N ARG A 164 22.99 30.46 -2.15
CA ARG A 164 22.49 31.44 -1.16
C ARG A 164 20.96 31.46 -1.01
N LYS A 165 20.23 30.95 -2.00
CA LYS A 165 18.76 30.77 -1.93
C LYS A 165 18.36 29.37 -1.49
N SER A 166 19.32 28.48 -1.32
CA SER A 166 19.10 27.08 -0.96
C SER A 166 19.15 26.90 0.55
N THR A 167 18.51 25.84 1.04
CA THR A 167 18.62 25.41 2.43
C THR A 167 19.49 24.16 2.48
N PHE A 168 20.43 24.13 3.42
CA PHE A 168 21.35 23.03 3.57
C PHE A 168 21.08 22.30 4.88
N LYS A 169 21.19 20.98 4.84
CA LYS A 169 21.00 20.12 6.00
C LYS A 169 22.03 19.02 5.99
N ILE A 170 22.50 18.63 7.17
CA ILE A 170 23.23 17.38 7.34
C ILE A 170 22.18 16.28 7.47
N ALA A 171 22.13 15.39 6.47
CA ALA A 171 21.32 14.19 6.55
C ALA A 171 21.91 13.25 7.62
N PRO A 172 21.08 12.68 8.50
CA PRO A 172 21.56 11.71 9.48
C PRO A 172 22.03 10.44 8.78
N GLU A 173 22.98 9.73 9.41
CA GLU A 173 23.31 8.36 8.99
C GLU A 173 22.06 7.48 9.11
N GLU A 174 21.80 6.64 8.11
CA GLU A 174 20.63 5.78 8.12
C GLU A 174 20.70 4.76 9.28
N LEU A 175 19.52 4.44 9.82
CA LEU A 175 19.41 3.30 10.74
C LEU A 175 19.71 1.99 9.98
N PRO A 176 20.20 0.94 10.66
CA PRO A 176 20.43 -0.36 10.06
C PRO A 176 19.24 -0.86 9.25
N VAL A 177 19.55 -1.59 8.18
CA VAL A 177 18.56 -2.24 7.33
C VAL A 177 17.75 -3.24 8.17
N GLY A 178 16.46 -3.32 7.89
CA GLY A 178 15.58 -4.26 8.57
C GLY A 178 16.00 -5.72 8.34
N MET A 179 15.75 -6.56 9.33
CA MET A 179 16.09 -7.98 9.31
C MET A 179 14.84 -8.82 9.08
N LYS A 180 14.91 -9.83 8.21
CA LYS A 180 13.80 -10.76 8.02
C LYS A 180 13.55 -11.55 9.29
N ALA A 181 12.29 -11.59 9.69
CA ALA A 181 11.88 -12.23 10.92
C ALA A 181 10.56 -13.00 10.75
N VAL A 182 10.34 -13.95 11.65
CA VAL A 182 9.07 -14.63 11.84
C VAL A 182 8.59 -14.34 13.24
N ILE A 183 7.36 -13.85 13.36
CA ILE A 183 6.67 -13.71 14.64
C ILE A 183 5.80 -14.94 14.85
N VAL A 184 6.02 -15.64 15.96
CA VAL A 184 5.33 -16.89 16.29
C VAL A 184 4.99 -16.93 17.77
N ILE A 185 3.87 -17.57 18.10
CA ILE A 185 3.53 -17.97 19.47
C ILE A 185 3.59 -19.49 19.52
N ASP A 186 4.29 -20.04 20.51
CA ASP A 186 4.41 -21.49 20.67
C ASP A 186 3.01 -22.14 20.73
N GLY A 187 2.81 -23.20 19.93
CA GLY A 187 1.52 -23.87 19.77
C GLY A 187 0.59 -23.26 18.72
N SER A 188 0.91 -22.10 18.13
CA SER A 188 0.14 -21.57 17.00
C SER A 188 0.46 -22.33 15.71
N PRO A 189 -0.55 -22.72 14.91
CA PRO A 189 -0.32 -23.17 13.55
C PRO A 189 -0.06 -22.01 12.57
N TYR A 190 -0.11 -20.76 13.04
CA TYR A 190 0.07 -19.57 12.23
C TYR A 190 1.30 -18.77 12.67
N GLN A 191 1.95 -18.13 11.71
CA GLN A 191 3.09 -17.25 11.91
C GLN A 191 3.02 -16.02 11.01
N TYR A 192 3.73 -14.95 11.35
CA TYR A 192 3.85 -13.75 10.53
C TYR A 192 5.28 -13.56 10.04
N ASP A 193 5.49 -13.82 8.75
CA ASP A 193 6.74 -13.50 8.05
C ASP A 193 6.79 -11.98 7.81
N THR A 194 7.87 -11.34 8.23
CA THR A 194 7.98 -9.88 8.20
C THR A 194 9.43 -9.40 8.19
N ILE A 195 9.63 -8.07 8.24
CA ILE A 195 10.93 -7.44 8.41
C ILE A 195 10.87 -6.55 9.66
N MET A 196 11.72 -6.83 10.64
CA MET A 196 11.86 -6.03 11.87
C MET A 196 12.94 -4.98 11.66
N ARG A 197 12.63 -3.71 11.93
CA ARG A 197 13.56 -2.59 11.75
C ARG A 197 13.55 -1.66 12.95
N MET A 198 14.73 -1.16 13.31
CA MET A 198 14.86 -0.11 14.31
C MET A 198 14.11 1.15 13.85
N GLN A 199 13.32 1.72 14.75
CA GLN A 199 12.49 2.88 14.50
C GLN A 199 13.15 4.15 15.05
N PRO A 200 12.96 5.30 14.39
CA PRO A 200 13.38 6.57 14.95
C PRO A 200 12.60 6.86 16.24
N VAL A 201 13.31 7.39 17.24
CA VAL A 201 12.75 7.73 18.55
C VAL A 201 13.28 9.07 19.02
N ASP A 202 12.66 9.63 20.05
CA ASP A 202 13.24 10.76 20.78
C ASP A 202 14.58 10.31 21.41
N PRO A 203 15.70 10.98 21.10
CA PRO A 203 17.00 10.63 21.67
C PRO A 203 17.07 10.74 23.19
N ASP A 204 16.16 11.48 23.82
CA ASP A 204 16.10 11.66 25.28
C ASP A 204 15.16 10.64 25.96
N ALA A 205 14.38 9.86 25.19
CA ALA A 205 13.46 8.88 25.75
C ALA A 205 14.17 7.64 26.34
N ASN A 206 15.48 7.48 26.08
CA ASN A 206 16.30 6.39 26.58
C ASN A 206 15.74 4.98 26.27
N ILE A 207 15.23 4.83 25.05
CA ILE A 207 14.67 3.59 24.53
C ILE A 207 15.31 3.18 23.21
N VAL A 208 15.23 1.89 22.91
CA VAL A 208 15.40 1.34 21.56
C VAL A 208 14.07 0.76 21.11
N LYS A 209 13.56 1.21 19.97
CA LYS A 209 12.31 0.72 19.40
C LYS A 209 12.58 -0.08 18.13
N ILE A 210 12.02 -1.28 18.02
CA ILE A 210 12.07 -2.12 16.81
C ILE A 210 10.65 -2.51 16.44
N SER A 211 10.28 -2.37 15.18
CA SER A 211 8.92 -2.65 14.72
C SER A 211 8.93 -3.20 13.29
N ASN A 212 7.85 -3.89 12.93
CA ASN A 212 7.56 -4.28 11.56
C ASN A 212 6.54 -3.38 10.86
N VAL A 213 6.21 -2.21 11.41
CA VAL A 213 5.15 -1.31 10.89
C VAL A 213 5.28 -0.97 9.39
N GLU A 214 6.50 -0.85 8.87
CA GLU A 214 6.78 -0.56 7.45
C GLU A 214 6.44 -1.73 6.50
N TYR A 215 6.43 -2.97 7.02
CA TYR A 215 6.35 -4.21 6.24
C TYR A 215 5.18 -5.13 6.66
N ALA A 216 4.41 -4.73 7.66
CA ALA A 216 3.28 -5.49 8.14
C ALA A 216 2.08 -5.42 7.18
N SER A 217 1.53 -6.56 6.81
CA SER A 217 0.27 -6.64 6.06
C SER A 217 -0.94 -6.32 6.94
N ASP A 218 -0.96 -6.93 8.13
CA ASP A 218 -2.11 -7.03 9.02
C ASP A 218 -1.74 -7.10 10.51
N PHE A 219 -0.60 -7.70 10.88
CA PHE A 219 -0.15 -7.72 12.28
C PHE A 219 1.13 -6.89 12.47
N VAL A 220 1.01 -5.83 13.27
CA VAL A 220 2.13 -4.97 13.68
C VAL A 220 2.54 -5.35 15.10
N LEU A 221 3.83 -5.57 15.31
CA LEU A 221 4.46 -5.76 16.61
C LEU A 221 5.52 -4.70 16.80
N GLU A 222 5.49 -4.01 17.94
CA GLU A 222 6.52 -3.06 18.35
C GLU A 222 7.17 -3.56 19.63
N LEU A 223 8.50 -3.64 19.62
CA LEU A 223 9.33 -3.96 20.77
C LEU A 223 9.99 -2.67 21.25
N THR A 224 9.87 -2.38 22.54
CA THR A 224 10.48 -1.21 23.18
C THR A 224 11.39 -1.67 24.31
N TYR A 225 12.70 -1.55 24.10
CA TYR A 225 13.69 -1.81 25.13
C TYR A 225 14.01 -0.52 25.89
N HIS A 226 13.79 -0.54 27.19
CA HIS A 226 14.07 0.55 28.10
C HIS A 226 15.50 0.42 28.65
N MET A 227 16.36 1.37 28.32
CA MET A 227 17.77 1.32 28.72
C MET A 227 17.96 1.46 30.23
N ASP A 228 17.07 2.19 30.92
CA ASP A 228 17.14 2.41 32.37
C ASP A 228 16.78 1.18 33.20
N THR A 229 15.78 0.43 32.76
CA THR A 229 15.25 -0.74 33.50
C THR A 229 15.79 -2.06 32.96
N HIS A 230 16.40 -2.03 31.77
CA HIS A 230 16.78 -3.23 31.00
C HIS A 230 15.60 -4.16 30.70
N VAL A 231 14.39 -3.62 30.66
CA VAL A 231 13.16 -4.36 30.32
C VAL A 231 12.77 -4.10 28.87
N THR A 232 12.29 -5.14 28.20
CA THR A 232 11.65 -5.01 26.88
C THR A 232 10.15 -5.20 27.03
N ASP A 233 9.39 -4.17 26.71
CA ASP A 233 7.94 -4.24 26.56
C ASP A 233 7.59 -4.46 25.09
N PHE A 234 6.42 -5.04 24.83
CA PHE A 234 5.89 -5.14 23.48
C PHE A 234 4.45 -4.64 23.41
N THR A 235 4.12 -4.02 22.28
CA THR A 235 2.77 -3.64 21.91
C THR A 235 2.46 -4.24 20.54
N TYR A 236 1.18 -4.42 20.26
CA TYR A 236 0.76 -4.93 18.96
C TYR A 236 -0.47 -4.18 18.46
N LYS A 237 -0.65 -4.20 17.14
CA LYS A 237 -1.82 -3.68 16.45
C LYS A 237 -2.21 -4.63 15.34
N PHE A 238 -3.51 -4.89 15.21
CA PHE A 238 -4.06 -5.68 14.12
C PHE A 238 -4.84 -4.78 13.14
N ILE A 239 -4.72 -5.09 11.84
CA ILE A 239 -5.40 -4.43 10.73
C ILE A 239 -6.09 -5.52 9.91
N GLY A 240 -7.33 -5.85 10.28
CA GLY A 240 -8.14 -6.89 9.64
C GLY A 240 -8.70 -6.45 8.28
N LYS A 241 -7.86 -6.43 7.24
CA LYS A 241 -8.27 -6.07 5.88
C LYS A 241 -9.08 -7.15 5.14
N SER A 242 -9.14 -8.38 5.68
CA SER A 242 -9.87 -9.50 5.10
C SER A 242 -10.24 -10.53 6.17
N TRP A 243 -11.29 -11.30 5.94
CA TRP A 243 -11.67 -12.42 6.81
C TRP A 243 -10.57 -13.48 6.93
N LYS A 244 -9.71 -13.63 5.91
CA LYS A 244 -8.52 -14.50 5.98
C LYS A 244 -7.52 -14.02 7.01
N SER A 245 -7.26 -12.71 7.02
CA SER A 245 -6.37 -12.08 7.99
C SER A 245 -6.96 -12.13 9.40
N ILE A 246 -8.27 -11.87 9.55
CA ILE A 246 -8.98 -11.98 10.83
C ILE A 246 -8.92 -13.42 11.36
N HIS A 247 -9.26 -14.41 10.54
CA HIS A 247 -9.19 -15.82 10.94
C HIS A 247 -7.78 -16.23 11.38
N LYS A 248 -6.74 -15.82 10.62
CA LYS A 248 -5.35 -16.05 10.99
C LYS A 248 -5.01 -15.41 12.34
N PHE A 249 -5.38 -14.15 12.53
CA PHE A 249 -5.13 -13.40 13.76
C PHE A 249 -5.85 -14.02 14.97
N LEU A 250 -7.13 -14.36 14.85
CA LEU A 250 -7.89 -14.98 15.94
C LEU A 250 -7.25 -16.32 16.37
N ASN A 251 -6.83 -17.16 15.42
CA ASN A 251 -6.12 -18.40 15.76
C ASN A 251 -4.72 -18.14 16.34
N PHE A 252 -4.03 -17.10 15.89
CA PHE A 252 -2.76 -16.66 16.47
C PHE A 252 -2.94 -16.21 17.93
N MET A 253 -3.99 -15.43 18.21
CA MET A 253 -4.31 -14.92 19.53
C MET A 253 -4.93 -15.96 20.47
N LYS A 254 -5.62 -16.98 19.94
CA LYS A 254 -6.14 -18.11 20.72
C LYS A 254 -5.05 -18.85 21.49
N VAL A 255 -3.82 -18.84 21.01
CA VAL A 255 -2.70 -19.44 21.75
C VAL A 255 -1.88 -18.40 22.53
N ALA A 256 -2.25 -17.12 22.50
CA ALA A 256 -1.59 -16.05 23.25
C ALA A 256 -2.06 -16.02 24.72
N VAL A 257 -1.96 -17.16 25.39
CA VAL A 257 -2.39 -17.39 26.77
C VAL A 257 -1.19 -17.49 27.72
N PRO A 258 -1.40 -17.35 29.05
CA PRO A 258 -0.32 -17.48 30.01
C PRO A 258 0.50 -18.76 29.83
N LYS A 259 1.82 -18.66 30.02
CA LYS A 259 2.84 -19.71 29.83
C LYS A 259 3.23 -20.03 28.39
N ASN A 260 2.49 -19.57 27.39
CA ASN A 260 2.95 -19.68 26.01
C ASN A 260 4.00 -18.61 25.72
N VAL A 261 4.89 -18.91 24.77
CA VAL A 261 6.03 -18.04 24.44
C VAL A 261 5.74 -17.29 23.14
N LEU A 262 5.84 -15.96 23.18
CA LEU A 262 5.92 -15.12 21.99
C LEU A 262 7.39 -14.99 21.58
N ARG A 263 7.69 -15.27 20.32
CA ARG A 263 9.05 -15.22 19.76
C ARG A 263 9.07 -14.40 18.47
N VAL A 264 10.11 -13.58 18.34
CA VAL A 264 10.52 -12.92 17.10
C VAL A 264 11.85 -13.52 16.67
N HIS A 265 11.79 -14.41 15.69
CA HIS A 265 12.93 -15.18 15.22
C HIS A 265 13.51 -14.58 13.94
N LEU A 266 14.80 -14.24 13.92
CA LEU A 266 15.50 -13.74 12.73
C LEU A 266 15.90 -14.91 11.84
N THR A 267 15.33 -14.97 10.64
CA THR A 267 15.47 -16.15 9.76
C THR A 267 16.84 -16.27 9.12
N GLU A 268 17.51 -15.14 8.85
CA GLU A 268 18.80 -15.13 8.14
C GLU A 268 19.96 -15.58 9.04
N VAL A 269 19.88 -15.27 10.34
CA VAL A 269 20.93 -15.59 11.33
C VAL A 269 20.53 -16.72 12.29
N ASN A 270 19.31 -17.25 12.14
CA ASN A 270 18.74 -18.31 12.98
C ASN A 270 18.88 -18.02 14.49
N GLN A 271 18.49 -16.80 14.89
CA GLN A 271 18.59 -16.33 16.26
C GLN A 271 17.32 -15.57 16.66
N ASP A 272 16.90 -15.70 17.92
CA ASP A 272 15.77 -14.94 18.46
C ASP A 272 16.21 -13.50 18.75
N LEU A 273 15.50 -12.54 18.15
CA LEU A 273 15.62 -11.13 18.48
C LEU A 273 14.93 -10.84 19.81
N PHE A 274 13.79 -11.49 20.04
CA PHE A 274 12.98 -11.33 21.24
C PHE A 274 12.26 -12.64 21.55
N TYR A 275 12.18 -12.96 22.83
CA TYR A 275 11.38 -14.06 23.35
C TYR A 275 10.83 -13.67 24.72
N THR A 276 9.57 -14.01 24.99
CA THR A 276 8.98 -13.82 26.32
C THR A 276 7.89 -14.84 26.59
N GLU A 277 7.80 -15.28 27.84
CA GLU A 277 6.66 -16.04 28.33
C GLU A 277 5.51 -15.06 28.64
N LEU A 278 4.33 -15.35 28.12
CA LEU A 278 3.15 -14.53 28.34
C LEU A 278 2.64 -14.73 29.77
N ASN A 279 2.41 -13.64 30.51
CA ASN A 279 1.92 -13.67 31.89
C ASN A 279 0.41 -13.40 32.01
N CYS A 280 -0.20 -12.94 30.93
CA CYS A 280 -1.63 -12.64 30.83
C CYS A 280 -2.14 -13.03 29.44
N VAL A 281 -3.47 -13.14 29.30
CA VAL A 281 -4.10 -13.27 27.99
C VAL A 281 -3.87 -11.95 27.25
N VAL A 282 -3.28 -12.03 26.06
CA VAL A 282 -2.94 -10.84 25.27
C VAL A 282 -4.18 -10.25 24.59
N PHE A 283 -5.23 -11.07 24.39
CA PHE A 283 -6.54 -10.68 23.86
C PHE A 283 -7.50 -10.39 25.02
N ALA A 284 -7.91 -9.12 25.19
CA ALA A 284 -8.67 -8.65 26.34
C ALA A 284 -10.20 -8.75 26.19
N GLU A 285 -10.70 -8.98 24.98
CA GLU A 285 -12.13 -9.27 24.77
C GLU A 285 -12.46 -10.68 25.26
N ASP A 286 -13.68 -10.89 25.76
CA ASP A 286 -14.16 -12.12 26.40
C ASP A 286 -13.61 -13.35 25.68
N TYR A 287 -12.53 -13.91 26.23
CA TYR A 287 -11.76 -14.99 25.62
C TYR A 287 -12.65 -16.21 25.34
N ASP A 288 -13.72 -16.36 26.13
CA ASP A 288 -14.78 -17.35 25.98
C ASP A 288 -15.49 -17.29 24.61
N SER A 289 -15.40 -16.15 23.89
CA SER A 289 -15.99 -15.94 22.56
C SER A 289 -15.02 -16.19 21.39
N ILE A 290 -13.72 -16.41 21.64
CA ILE A 290 -12.73 -16.50 20.55
C ILE A 290 -12.99 -17.69 19.63
N ASP A 291 -13.44 -18.81 20.18
CA ASP A 291 -13.78 -20.01 19.40
C ASP A 291 -14.99 -19.79 18.49
N TYR A 292 -16.00 -19.07 18.99
CA TYR A 292 -17.15 -18.66 18.19
C TYR A 292 -16.72 -17.73 17.05
N ASN A 293 -15.90 -16.72 17.35
CA ASN A 293 -15.40 -15.77 16.35
C ASN A 293 -14.52 -16.45 15.28
N ILE A 294 -13.70 -17.43 15.67
CA ILE A 294 -12.91 -18.25 14.72
C ILE A 294 -13.84 -19.01 13.79
N GLU A 295 -14.88 -19.66 14.32
CA GLU A 295 -15.83 -20.44 13.52
C GLU A 295 -16.63 -19.55 12.57
N VAL A 296 -17.06 -18.37 13.00
CA VAL A 296 -17.71 -17.37 12.14
C VAL A 296 -16.77 -16.94 11.00
N ALA A 297 -15.54 -16.54 11.31
CA ALA A 297 -14.55 -16.13 10.31
C ALA A 297 -14.23 -17.26 9.32
N LYS A 298 -14.15 -18.50 9.80
CA LYS A 298 -13.95 -19.70 8.96
C LYS A 298 -15.12 -19.94 8.02
N ARG A 299 -16.37 -19.77 8.47
CA ARG A 299 -17.57 -19.93 7.64
C ARG A 299 -17.71 -18.85 6.58
N LEU A 300 -17.41 -17.60 6.94
CA LEU A 300 -17.33 -16.51 5.98
C LEU A 300 -16.30 -16.82 4.89
N LEU A 301 -15.11 -17.28 5.26
CA LEU A 301 -14.09 -17.73 4.31
C LEU A 301 -14.57 -18.87 3.40
N MET A 302 -15.33 -19.83 3.92
CA MET A 302 -15.90 -20.91 3.10
C MET A 302 -16.84 -20.36 2.03
N ILE A 303 -17.70 -19.40 2.40
CA ILE A 303 -18.64 -18.75 1.48
C ILE A 303 -17.88 -17.89 0.46
N GLU A 304 -16.91 -17.07 0.89
CA GLU A 304 -16.05 -16.27 0.01
C GLU A 304 -15.40 -17.13 -1.07
N ASN A 305 -14.82 -18.27 -0.67
CA ASN A 305 -14.15 -19.18 -1.59
C ASN A 305 -15.11 -19.90 -2.54
N GLN A 306 -16.29 -20.30 -2.06
CA GLN A 306 -17.28 -21.02 -2.87
C GLN A 306 -17.88 -20.13 -3.95
N PHE A 307 -18.19 -18.87 -3.61
CA PHE A 307 -18.90 -17.96 -4.51
C PHE A 307 -18.01 -16.90 -5.16
N GLY A 308 -16.71 -16.89 -4.86
CA GLY A 308 -15.74 -15.96 -5.45
C GLY A 308 -15.99 -14.49 -5.04
N LEU A 309 -16.42 -14.27 -3.80
CA LEU A 309 -16.78 -12.96 -3.25
C LEU A 309 -15.86 -12.55 -2.09
N GLN A 310 -15.95 -11.29 -1.66
CA GLN A 310 -15.26 -10.77 -0.48
C GLN A 310 -16.23 -9.97 0.39
N PHE A 311 -16.38 -10.38 1.63
CA PHE A 311 -17.20 -9.66 2.59
C PHE A 311 -16.41 -8.50 3.23
N PRO A 312 -17.09 -7.38 3.54
CA PRO A 312 -16.46 -6.30 4.28
C PRO A 312 -16.08 -6.77 5.69
N THR A 313 -15.05 -6.15 6.25
CA THR A 313 -14.56 -6.43 7.62
C THR A 313 -14.80 -5.28 8.60
N ASP A 314 -15.36 -4.18 8.11
CA ASP A 314 -15.67 -2.96 8.85
C ASP A 314 -17.15 -2.84 9.22
N GLN A 315 -17.93 -3.90 9.02
CA GLN A 315 -19.36 -3.98 9.35
C GLN A 315 -19.61 -4.94 10.52
N GLU A 316 -20.50 -4.55 11.42
CA GLU A 316 -20.98 -5.42 12.49
C GLU A 316 -21.90 -6.51 11.94
N LEU A 317 -21.77 -7.73 12.48
CA LEU A 317 -22.62 -8.86 12.14
C LEU A 317 -23.96 -8.75 12.88
N SER A 318 -25.06 -8.72 12.13
CA SER A 318 -26.39 -8.88 12.72
C SER A 318 -26.69 -10.36 13.02
N ASN A 319 -27.71 -10.62 13.85
CA ASN A 319 -28.19 -11.99 14.08
C ASN A 319 -28.66 -12.66 12.77
N GLU A 320 -29.27 -11.89 11.86
CA GLU A 320 -29.68 -12.37 10.55
C GLU A 320 -28.47 -12.75 9.69
N ASP A 321 -27.41 -11.93 9.68
CA ASP A 321 -26.16 -12.28 8.98
C ASP A 321 -25.60 -13.59 9.52
N ILE A 322 -25.57 -13.75 10.85
CA ILE A 322 -25.07 -14.98 11.50
C ILE A 322 -25.89 -16.19 11.03
N GLU A 323 -27.22 -16.13 11.10
CA GLU A 323 -28.10 -17.22 10.63
C GLU A 323 -27.84 -17.57 9.16
N LEU A 324 -27.75 -16.58 8.28
CA LEU A 324 -27.48 -16.79 6.85
C LEU A 324 -26.07 -17.35 6.59
N ILE A 325 -25.06 -16.91 7.35
CA ILE A 325 -23.71 -17.47 7.31
C ILE A 325 -23.75 -18.96 7.69
N TRP A 326 -24.44 -19.31 8.77
CA TRP A 326 -24.59 -20.71 9.19
C TRP A 326 -25.32 -21.54 8.14
N PHE A 327 -26.45 -21.05 7.62
CA PHE A 327 -27.22 -21.75 6.60
C PHE A 327 -26.40 -22.03 5.32
N LEU A 328 -25.73 -21.01 4.76
CA LEU A 328 -24.94 -21.18 3.54
C LEU A 328 -23.72 -22.07 3.76
N SER A 329 -22.98 -21.86 4.85
CA SER A 329 -21.81 -22.69 5.14
C SER A 329 -22.18 -24.15 5.44
N ASN A 330 -23.31 -24.41 6.12
CA ASN A 330 -23.86 -25.76 6.29
C ASN A 330 -24.24 -26.39 4.94
N SER A 331 -24.85 -25.61 4.05
CA SER A 331 -25.19 -26.08 2.70
C SER A 331 -23.93 -26.46 1.89
N ILE A 332 -22.85 -25.68 1.96
CA ILE A 332 -21.53 -26.03 1.38
C ILE A 332 -21.01 -27.36 1.93
N MET A 333 -21.25 -27.64 3.22
CA MET A 333 -20.88 -28.90 3.88
C MET A 333 -21.88 -30.04 3.63
N LYS A 334 -22.92 -29.83 2.81
CA LYS A 334 -24.00 -30.80 2.55
C LYS A 334 -24.83 -31.15 3.79
N ILE A 335 -24.98 -30.19 4.69
CA ILE A 335 -25.79 -30.31 5.90
C ILE A 335 -27.07 -29.51 5.68
N SER A 336 -28.22 -30.20 5.66
CA SER A 336 -29.53 -29.55 5.58
C SER A 336 -29.85 -28.83 6.88
N GLU A 337 -30.45 -27.65 6.78
CA GLU A 337 -30.92 -26.88 7.93
C GLU A 337 -32.41 -27.15 8.17
N GLY A 338 -32.77 -27.43 9.43
CA GLY A 338 -34.16 -27.53 9.84
C GLY A 338 -34.78 -26.16 10.12
N PHE A 339 -36.04 -25.98 9.77
CA PHE A 339 -36.80 -24.77 10.07
C PHE A 339 -38.25 -25.09 10.40
N THR A 340 -38.95 -24.13 11.02
CA THR A 340 -40.40 -24.18 11.22
C THR A 340 -41.10 -23.23 10.27
N TRP A 341 -42.32 -23.57 9.86
CA TRP A 341 -43.14 -22.73 8.98
C TRP A 341 -44.57 -22.59 9.50
N GLU A 342 -45.30 -21.57 9.03
CA GLU A 342 -46.67 -21.31 9.49
C GLU A 342 -47.68 -21.38 8.36
N ASN A 343 -47.38 -20.71 7.26
CA ASN A 343 -48.18 -20.73 6.05
C ASN A 343 -47.25 -20.48 4.87
N PHE A 344 -47.63 -21.01 3.72
CA PHE A 344 -46.90 -20.83 2.49
C PHE A 344 -47.90 -20.62 1.36
N SER A 345 -47.60 -19.70 0.45
CA SER A 345 -48.52 -19.31 -0.61
C SER A 345 -47.77 -19.29 -1.93
N MET A 346 -48.19 -20.11 -2.89
CA MET A 346 -47.59 -20.17 -4.23
C MET A 346 -48.62 -20.01 -5.34
N LYS A 347 -48.15 -19.54 -6.49
CA LYS A 347 -48.88 -19.64 -7.75
C LYS A 347 -48.25 -20.73 -8.59
N ALA A 348 -49.02 -21.76 -8.92
CA ALA A 348 -48.51 -22.90 -9.68
C ALA A 348 -49.47 -23.28 -10.81
N ASN A 349 -48.91 -23.76 -11.91
CA ASN A 349 -49.68 -24.48 -12.93
C ASN A 349 -49.78 -25.93 -12.47
N LEU A 350 -50.99 -26.38 -12.17
CA LEU A 350 -51.24 -27.74 -11.72
C LEU A 350 -51.43 -28.66 -12.93
N HIS A 351 -50.60 -29.69 -13.02
CA HIS A 351 -50.81 -30.82 -13.92
C HIS A 351 -51.15 -32.05 -13.07
N LEU A 352 -52.30 -32.03 -12.40
CA LEU A 352 -52.79 -33.18 -11.64
C LEU A 352 -53.67 -34.07 -12.52
N VAL A 353 -53.55 -35.39 -12.32
CA VAL A 353 -54.34 -36.41 -13.02
C VAL A 353 -55.66 -36.73 -12.27
N SER A 354 -55.73 -36.47 -10.95
CA SER A 354 -56.94 -36.69 -10.13
C SER A 354 -56.89 -35.97 -8.77
N SER A 355 -58.01 -35.47 -8.25
CA SER A 355 -58.09 -34.76 -6.95
C SER A 355 -58.15 -35.67 -5.72
N GLU A 356 -58.32 -36.99 -5.88
CA GLU A 356 -58.64 -37.94 -4.79
C GLU A 356 -57.58 -38.05 -3.66
N SER A 357 -56.39 -37.47 -3.81
CA SER A 357 -55.29 -37.54 -2.84
C SER A 357 -54.85 -36.19 -2.25
N LEU A 358 -55.63 -35.12 -2.41
CA LEU A 358 -55.24 -33.76 -1.99
C LEU A 358 -55.58 -33.43 -0.53
N ASP A 359 -56.49 -34.18 0.10
CA ASP A 359 -56.94 -33.98 1.49
C ASP A 359 -56.06 -34.70 2.54
N SER A 360 -54.90 -35.23 2.12
CA SER A 360 -53.98 -35.93 3.02
C SER A 360 -52.70 -35.13 3.25
N ASP A 361 -52.17 -35.21 4.48
CA ASP A 361 -50.85 -34.71 4.83
C ASP A 361 -49.76 -35.28 3.91
N ALA A 362 -49.16 -34.41 3.09
CA ALA A 362 -48.13 -34.79 2.14
C ALA A 362 -46.76 -34.20 2.52
N CYS A 363 -45.71 -34.95 2.22
CA CYS A 363 -44.36 -34.39 2.18
C CYS A 363 -44.20 -33.63 0.87
N LEU A 364 -43.94 -32.32 0.95
CA LEU A 364 -43.77 -31.47 -0.23
C LEU A 364 -42.29 -31.16 -0.42
N LYS A 365 -41.74 -31.51 -1.59
CA LYS A 365 -40.38 -31.16 -1.99
C LYS A 365 -40.42 -30.24 -3.18
N PHE A 366 -39.73 -29.11 -3.10
CA PHE A 366 -39.63 -28.17 -4.19
C PHE A 366 -38.26 -27.51 -4.22
N LYS A 367 -37.99 -26.86 -5.35
CA LYS A 367 -36.78 -26.09 -5.57
C LYS A 367 -37.17 -24.63 -5.80
N GLU A 368 -36.52 -23.72 -5.09
CA GLU A 368 -36.70 -22.28 -5.28
C GLU A 368 -35.37 -21.62 -5.66
N ILE A 369 -35.47 -20.47 -6.34
CA ILE A 369 -34.32 -19.62 -6.62
C ILE A 369 -34.40 -18.44 -5.66
N ALA A 370 -33.46 -18.38 -4.73
CA ALA A 370 -33.37 -17.36 -3.72
C ALA A 370 -32.19 -16.42 -3.98
N SER A 371 -32.18 -15.28 -3.29
CA SER A 371 -31.00 -14.46 -3.12
C SER A 371 -30.91 -14.06 -1.66
N MET A 372 -29.69 -14.02 -1.13
CA MET A 372 -29.42 -13.69 0.26
C MET A 372 -28.49 -12.50 0.33
N THR A 373 -28.64 -11.65 1.33
CA THR A 373 -27.71 -10.55 1.56
C THR A 373 -27.02 -10.79 2.89
N ILE A 374 -25.69 -10.88 2.86
CA ILE A 374 -24.86 -11.04 4.06
C ILE A 374 -23.87 -9.88 4.05
N LEU A 375 -23.83 -9.09 5.13
CA LEU A 375 -22.94 -7.94 5.26
C LEU A 375 -23.04 -6.98 4.05
N GLY A 376 -24.28 -6.73 3.60
CA GLY A 376 -24.58 -5.89 2.44
C GLY A 376 -24.15 -6.47 1.08
N ILE A 377 -23.54 -7.66 1.04
CA ILE A 377 -23.18 -8.37 -0.19
C ILE A 377 -24.28 -9.37 -0.55
N LYS A 378 -24.85 -9.20 -1.74
CA LYS A 378 -25.90 -10.07 -2.25
C LYS A 378 -25.31 -11.30 -2.94
N VAL A 379 -25.68 -12.48 -2.46
CA VAL A 379 -25.44 -13.78 -3.09
C VAL A 379 -26.69 -14.15 -3.88
N GLU A 380 -26.58 -14.11 -5.21
CA GLU A 380 -27.72 -14.28 -6.12
C GLU A 380 -27.83 -15.69 -6.69
N ASN A 381 -29.03 -16.02 -7.18
CA ASN A 381 -29.33 -17.25 -7.92
C ASN A 381 -29.04 -18.54 -7.14
N LEU A 382 -29.31 -18.52 -5.83
CA LEU A 382 -29.16 -19.68 -4.95
C LEU A 382 -30.30 -20.66 -5.22
N ASN A 383 -29.94 -21.86 -5.66
CA ASN A 383 -30.87 -22.96 -5.85
C ASN A 383 -31.13 -23.64 -4.51
N VAL A 384 -32.26 -23.39 -3.88
CA VAL A 384 -32.60 -23.95 -2.56
C VAL A 384 -33.56 -25.12 -2.74
N TRP A 385 -33.15 -26.29 -2.26
CA TRP A 385 -34.04 -27.44 -2.09
C TRP A 385 -34.74 -27.31 -0.75
N VAL A 386 -36.07 -27.38 -0.77
CA VAL A 386 -36.93 -27.29 0.41
C VAL A 386 -37.79 -28.54 0.51
N GLU A 387 -37.87 -29.11 1.70
CA GLU A 387 -38.73 -30.22 2.05
C GLU A 387 -39.59 -29.82 3.25
N LEU A 388 -40.91 -29.77 3.05
CA LEU A 388 -41.88 -29.64 4.12
C LEU A 388 -42.31 -31.05 4.51
N GLU A 389 -42.11 -31.43 5.77
CA GLU A 389 -42.36 -32.81 6.22
C GLU A 389 -43.85 -33.17 6.22
N SER A 390 -44.71 -32.20 6.51
CA SER A 390 -46.16 -32.36 6.51
C SER A 390 -46.87 -31.08 6.09
N ALA A 391 -47.38 -31.03 4.86
CA ALA A 391 -48.14 -29.93 4.32
C ALA A 391 -49.54 -30.37 3.90
N ARG A 392 -50.52 -29.50 4.14
CA ARG A 392 -51.91 -29.63 3.67
C ARG A 392 -52.34 -28.37 2.94
N ILE A 393 -53.24 -28.53 1.97
CA ILE A 393 -53.77 -27.41 1.18
C ILE A 393 -54.88 -26.73 1.99
N ALA A 394 -54.66 -25.46 2.32
CA ALA A 394 -55.58 -24.64 3.08
C ALA A 394 -56.83 -24.27 2.28
N ASN A 395 -56.69 -23.97 0.99
CA ASN A 395 -57.78 -23.64 0.08
C ASN A 395 -58.18 -24.81 -0.83
N LEU A 396 -58.37 -25.99 -0.22
CA LEU A 396 -58.63 -27.23 -0.95
C LEU A 396 -59.79 -27.11 -1.94
N THR A 397 -60.94 -26.55 -1.53
CA THR A 397 -62.12 -26.40 -2.40
C THR A 397 -61.83 -25.58 -3.67
N GLU A 398 -61.02 -24.54 -3.56
CA GLU A 398 -60.65 -23.69 -4.71
C GLU A 398 -59.70 -24.43 -5.65
N VAL A 399 -58.72 -25.15 -5.09
CA VAL A 399 -57.77 -25.95 -5.84
C VAL A 399 -58.47 -27.11 -6.57
N GLU A 400 -59.39 -27.81 -5.90
CA GLU A 400 -60.20 -28.88 -6.50
C GLU A 400 -61.09 -28.37 -7.64
N ALA A 401 -61.75 -27.22 -7.44
CA ALA A 401 -62.58 -26.61 -8.49
C ALA A 401 -61.74 -26.24 -9.72
N ALA A 402 -60.53 -25.74 -9.52
CA ALA A 402 -59.62 -25.39 -10.61
C ALA A 402 -59.09 -26.61 -11.37
N ILE A 403 -58.79 -27.71 -10.67
CA ILE A 403 -58.40 -28.99 -11.29
C ILE A 403 -59.58 -29.57 -12.10
N ASN A 404 -60.79 -29.59 -11.53
CA ASN A 404 -61.98 -30.16 -12.17
C ASN A 404 -62.42 -29.38 -13.43
N THR A 405 -62.05 -28.10 -13.53
CA THR A 405 -62.36 -27.26 -14.70
C THR A 405 -61.25 -27.29 -15.76
N ASN A 406 -60.21 -28.12 -15.60
CA ASN A 406 -59.02 -28.15 -16.46
C ASN A 406 -58.40 -26.75 -16.65
N ASN A 407 -58.39 -25.95 -15.59
CA ASN A 407 -57.81 -24.61 -15.67
C ASN A 407 -56.29 -24.72 -15.88
N THR A 408 -55.80 -24.23 -17.02
CA THR A 408 -54.37 -24.20 -17.37
C THR A 408 -53.66 -22.95 -16.87
N GLU A 409 -54.38 -22.01 -16.25
CA GLU A 409 -53.82 -20.80 -15.66
C GLU A 409 -53.17 -21.08 -14.30
N GLN A 410 -52.33 -20.14 -13.84
CA GLN A 410 -51.71 -20.22 -12.52
C GLN A 410 -52.76 -20.12 -11.42
N ILE A 411 -52.83 -21.15 -10.56
CA ILE A 411 -53.76 -21.20 -9.43
C ILE A 411 -52.99 -20.84 -8.16
N GLN A 412 -53.64 -20.09 -7.27
CA GLN A 412 -53.12 -19.81 -5.95
C GLN A 412 -53.31 -21.04 -5.05
N ILE A 413 -52.22 -21.56 -4.52
CA ILE A 413 -52.21 -22.67 -3.55
C ILE A 413 -51.72 -22.10 -2.23
N MET A 414 -52.56 -22.21 -1.21
CA MET A 414 -52.20 -21.90 0.17
C MET A 414 -51.92 -23.21 0.90
N LEU A 415 -50.77 -23.30 1.55
CA LEU A 415 -50.34 -24.43 2.34
C LEU A 415 -50.31 -24.04 3.80
N MET A 416 -50.65 -24.99 4.66
CA MET A 416 -50.48 -24.90 6.10
C MET A 416 -49.90 -26.21 6.66
N PRO A 417 -49.28 -26.19 7.85
CA PRO A 417 -48.78 -27.40 8.50
C PRO A 417 -49.86 -28.46 8.66
N GLY A 418 -49.48 -29.72 8.40
CA GLY A 418 -50.30 -30.90 8.64
C GLY A 418 -50.30 -31.34 10.12
N GLU A 419 -50.92 -32.48 10.39
CA GLU A 419 -51.01 -33.09 11.72
C GLU A 419 -49.66 -33.51 12.31
N ARG A 420 -48.68 -33.86 11.46
CA ARG A 420 -47.32 -34.22 11.90
C ARG A 420 -46.46 -33.01 12.32
N GLY A 421 -46.99 -31.79 12.20
CA GLY A 421 -46.34 -30.56 12.64
C GLY A 421 -45.78 -29.74 11.50
N ASN A 422 -45.01 -28.70 11.86
CA ASN A 422 -44.60 -27.63 10.96
C ASN A 422 -43.09 -27.61 10.69
N HIS A 423 -42.46 -28.77 10.72
CA HIS A 423 -41.03 -28.90 10.46
C HIS A 423 -40.78 -29.01 8.95
N GLY A 424 -39.66 -28.41 8.54
CA GLY A 424 -39.12 -28.55 7.20
C GLY A 424 -37.61 -28.56 7.22
N THR A 425 -37.01 -28.96 6.11
CA THR A 425 -35.57 -28.88 5.88
C THR A 425 -35.28 -28.11 4.61
N ARG A 426 -34.17 -27.39 4.60
CA ARG A 426 -33.70 -26.63 3.44
C ARG A 426 -32.20 -26.76 3.25
N ILE A 427 -31.75 -26.69 2.00
CA ILE A 427 -30.33 -26.71 1.66
C ILE A 427 -30.09 -26.00 0.32
N VAL A 428 -29.01 -25.23 0.22
CA VAL A 428 -28.54 -24.72 -1.08
C VAL A 428 -27.82 -25.82 -1.85
N GLU A 429 -28.19 -25.98 -3.12
CA GLU A 429 -27.45 -26.78 -4.09
C GLU A 429 -26.22 -26.00 -4.58
N ILE A 430 -25.03 -26.53 -4.27
CA ILE A 430 -23.72 -25.89 -4.43
C ILE A 430 -22.99 -26.39 -5.67
#